data_AF-A0A077KJS8-F1
#
_entry.id   AF-A0A077KJS8-F1
#
_cell.length_a   1.000
_cell.length_b   1.000
_cell.length_c   1.000
_cell.angle_alpha   90.00
_cell.angle_beta   90.00
_cell.angle_gamma   90.00
#
_symmetry.space_group_name_H-M   'P 1'
#
loop_
_entity.id
_entity.type
_entity.pdbx_description
1 polymer ?
#
loop_
_entity_poly.entity_id
_entity_poly.type
_entity_poly.pdbx_seq_one_letter_code
_entity_poly.pdbx_strand_id
1 'polypeptide(L)'
;MEDEKMIHIIDGLLDRTAGLLFSTDRRIIFKGLSLDFIEVIPHEKITLIQYVDSQKIIELATEEQKYMFEKSDPYFADQFCKTVNTFLKGEEIIEVSKDSIFELLERLGKLKESGILTNEEFTEQKQKLLDKL
;
A
#
# COMPACT_ATOMS: atom_id res chain seq x y z
N MET A 1 20.81 -13.61 10.50
CA MET A 1 19.94 -12.53 10.02
C MET A 1 18.79 -13.22 9.32
N GLU A 2 17.88 -13.81 10.09
CA GLU A 2 16.88 -14.74 9.55
C GLU A 2 15.52 -14.04 9.45
N ASP A 3 14.90 -14.23 8.28
CA ASP A 3 13.52 -13.95 7.90
C ASP A 3 12.99 -12.52 8.09
N GLU A 4 13.66 -11.49 7.53
CA GLU A 4 12.97 -10.23 7.21
C GLU A 4 12.29 -10.41 5.83
N LYS A 5 10.95 -10.35 5.79
CA LYS A 5 10.17 -10.58 4.56
C LYS A 5 9.95 -9.28 3.82
N MET A 6 10.16 -9.28 2.51
CA MET A 6 9.88 -8.13 1.66
C MET A 6 8.38 -8.09 1.34
N ILE A 7 7.76 -6.93 1.53
CA ILE A 7 6.35 -6.66 1.22
C ILE A 7 6.21 -6.08 -0.18
N HIS A 8 6.99 -5.02 -0.46
CA HIS A 8 6.96 -4.34 -1.75
C HIS A 8 8.26 -3.59 -1.98
N ILE A 9 8.58 -3.34 -3.26
CA ILE A 9 9.71 -2.53 -3.69
C ILE A 9 9.27 -1.54 -4.76
N ILE A 10 9.86 -0.34 -4.77
CA ILE A 10 9.71 0.63 -5.85
C ILE A 10 11.00 1.45 -6.00
N ASP A 11 11.29 1.95 -7.19
CA ASP A 11 12.35 2.93 -7.44
C ASP A 11 11.86 4.37 -7.22
N GLY A 12 12.78 5.26 -6.87
CA GLY A 12 12.47 6.66 -6.68
C GLY A 12 13.69 7.50 -6.35
N LEU A 13 13.46 8.80 -6.18
CA LEU A 13 14.48 9.75 -5.75
C LEU A 13 14.11 10.33 -4.38
N LEU A 14 15.04 10.25 -3.43
CA LEU A 14 14.97 10.97 -2.16
C LEU A 14 16.08 12.03 -2.15
N ASP A 15 15.73 13.30 -2.02
CA ASP A 15 16.68 14.43 -1.99
C ASP A 15 17.72 14.37 -3.13
N ARG A 16 17.26 14.12 -4.36
CA ARG A 16 18.07 13.94 -5.59
C ARG A 16 18.94 12.68 -5.62
N THR A 17 18.91 11.86 -4.58
CA THR A 17 19.56 10.55 -4.56
C THR A 17 18.62 9.52 -5.19
N ALA A 18 19.01 8.96 -6.33
CA ALA A 18 18.28 7.84 -6.92
C ALA A 18 18.50 6.57 -6.10
N GLY A 19 17.44 5.80 -5.88
CA GLY A 19 17.49 4.62 -5.04
C GLY A 19 16.25 3.73 -5.15
N LEU A 20 16.24 2.72 -4.29
CA LEU A 20 15.15 1.77 -4.14
C LEU A 20 14.55 1.94 -2.76
N LEU A 21 13.22 2.02 -2.72
CA LEU A 21 12.42 2.03 -1.51
C LEU A 21 11.84 0.63 -1.28
N PHE A 22 12.29 -0.01 -0.22
CA PHE A 22 11.86 -1.33 0.21
C PHE A 22 10.89 -1.16 1.39
N SER A 23 9.78 -1.86 1.35
CA SER A 23 8.98 -2.12 2.53
C SER A 23 9.16 -3.59 2.92
N THR A 24 9.46 -3.83 4.19
CA THR A 24 9.60 -5.18 4.77
C THR A 24 8.61 -5.36 5.90
N ASP A 25 8.47 -6.57 6.43
CA ASP A 25 7.64 -6.85 7.59
C ASP A 25 8.09 -6.16 8.89
N ARG A 26 9.22 -5.43 8.88
CA ARG A 26 9.77 -4.72 10.04
C ARG A 26 9.90 -3.21 9.87
N ARG A 27 10.19 -2.75 8.65
CA ARG A 27 10.59 -1.35 8.40
C ARG A 27 10.53 -1.01 6.92
N ILE A 28 10.57 0.29 6.65
CA ILE A 28 10.84 0.82 5.32
C ILE A 28 12.32 1.17 5.23
N ILE A 29 12.95 0.85 4.11
CA ILE A 29 14.36 1.11 3.85
C ILE A 29 14.46 1.84 2.52
N PHE A 30 15.06 3.01 2.50
CA PHE A 30 15.52 3.61 1.25
C PHE A 30 17.02 3.35 1.09
N LYS A 31 17.39 2.72 -0.01
CA LYS A 31 18.79 2.49 -0.36
C LYS A 31 19.13 3.27 -1.62
N GLY A 32 20.03 4.24 -1.48
CA GLY A 32 20.62 4.92 -2.62
C GLY A 32 21.37 3.95 -3.53
N LEU A 33 21.42 4.25 -4.82
CA LEU A 33 22.27 3.50 -5.77
C LEU A 33 23.76 3.74 -5.50
N SER A 34 24.11 4.85 -4.84
CA SER A 34 25.43 5.01 -4.21
C SER A 34 25.51 4.14 -2.95
N LEU A 35 26.63 3.41 -2.80
CA LEU A 35 26.77 2.36 -1.81
C LEU A 35 26.65 2.81 -0.34
N ASP A 36 26.81 4.11 -0.06
CA ASP A 36 26.94 4.62 1.29
C ASP A 36 25.64 5.24 1.87
N PHE A 37 24.58 5.37 1.07
CA PHE A 37 23.34 6.00 1.53
C PHE A 37 22.24 4.96 1.80
N ILE A 38 21.93 4.76 3.08
CA ILE A 38 20.84 3.91 3.54
C ILE A 38 20.07 4.66 4.61
N GLU A 39 18.79 4.87 4.36
CA GLU A 39 17.85 5.43 5.33
C GLU A 39 16.91 4.31 5.79
N VAL A 40 16.74 4.18 7.10
CA VAL A 40 15.92 3.13 7.71
C VAL A 40 14.82 3.79 8.54
N ILE A 41 13.57 3.46 8.21
CA ILE A 41 12.38 4.06 8.81
C ILE A 41 11.58 2.94 9.47
N PRO A 42 11.64 2.83 10.82
CA PRO A 42 10.90 1.81 11.56
C PRO A 42 9.39 2.03 11.45
N HIS A 43 8.62 0.95 11.36
CA HIS A 43 7.17 1.02 11.22
C HIS A 43 6.49 1.77 12.38
N GLU A 44 6.98 1.59 13.60
CA GLU A 44 6.44 2.24 14.80
C GLU A 44 6.55 3.77 14.76
N LYS A 45 7.44 4.31 13.92
CA LYS A 45 7.61 5.76 13.75
C LYS A 45 6.75 6.33 12.62
N ILE A 46 6.17 5.49 11.75
CA ILE A 46 5.42 5.95 10.58
C ILE A 46 4.05 6.44 11.03
N THR A 47 3.77 7.72 10.76
CA THR A 47 2.47 8.33 11.03
C THR A 47 1.62 8.47 9.77
N LEU A 48 2.27 8.49 8.59
CA LEU A 48 1.62 8.59 7.29
C LEU A 48 2.49 7.95 6.21
N ILE A 49 1.85 7.24 5.29
CA ILE A 49 2.41 6.93 3.98
C ILE A 49 1.32 7.06 2.92
N GLN A 50 1.55 7.88 1.90
CA GLN A 50 0.56 8.11 0.84
C GLN A 50 1.21 8.52 -0.48
N TYR A 51 0.52 8.24 -1.57
CA TYR A 51 0.85 8.82 -2.87
C TYR A 51 0.05 10.10 -3.08
N VAL A 52 0.74 11.19 -3.40
CA VAL A 52 0.15 12.51 -3.63
C VAL A 52 0.13 12.79 -5.13
N ASP A 53 -0.99 12.50 -5.79
CA ASP A 53 -1.10 12.55 -7.26
C ASP A 53 -0.80 13.94 -7.86
N SER A 54 -1.22 15.01 -7.17
CA SER A 54 -0.99 16.40 -7.63
C SER A 54 0.50 16.77 -7.69
N GLN A 55 1.33 16.12 -6.86
CA GLN A 55 2.78 16.35 -6.80
C GLN A 55 3.57 15.20 -7.45
N LYS A 56 2.93 14.06 -7.70
CA LYS A 56 3.55 12.83 -8.19
C LYS A 56 4.68 12.33 -7.27
N ILE A 57 4.41 12.31 -5.97
CA ILE A 57 5.37 11.89 -4.94
C ILE A 57 4.75 10.86 -4.00
N ILE A 58 5.59 10.03 -3.40
CA ILE A 58 5.26 9.30 -2.18
C ILE A 58 5.67 10.17 -1.00
N GLU A 59 4.71 10.53 -0.16
CA GLU A 59 4.94 11.20 1.12
C GLU A 59 4.95 10.14 2.23
N LEU A 60 6.06 10.04 2.95
CA LEU A 60 6.19 9.27 4.18
C LEU A 60 6.48 10.25 5.31
N ALA A 61 5.62 10.30 6.32
CA ALA A 61 5.86 11.09 7.52
C ALA A 61 6.10 10.20 8.74
N THR A 62 7.01 10.64 9.58
CA THR A 62 7.18 10.18 10.95
C THR A 62 6.82 11.30 11.92
N GLU A 63 6.93 11.06 13.23
CA GLU A 63 6.80 12.11 14.23
C GLU A 63 7.89 13.20 14.10
N GLU A 64 9.05 12.84 13.55
CA GLU A 64 10.24 13.69 13.52
C GLU A 64 10.48 14.34 12.14
N GLN A 65 10.16 13.65 11.05
CA GLN A 65 10.59 14.03 9.70
C GLN A 65 9.59 13.61 8.62
N LYS A 66 9.64 14.30 7.48
CA LYS A 66 8.95 13.90 6.24
C LYS A 66 9.94 13.53 5.16
N TYR A 67 9.64 12.47 4.43
CA TYR A 67 10.37 11.99 3.26
C TYR A 67 9.48 12.13 2.04
N MET A 68 10.01 12.75 0.99
CA MET A 68 9.32 12.97 -0.27
C MET A 68 10.07 12.21 -1.36
N PHE A 69 9.51 11.08 -1.79
CA PHE A 69 10.09 10.29 -2.87
C PHE A 69 9.49 10.69 -4.20
N GLU A 70 10.35 11.18 -5.09
CA GLU A 70 9.97 11.69 -6.41
C GLU A 70 10.27 10.70 -7.52
N LYS A 71 9.66 10.94 -8.69
CA LYS A 71 9.91 10.24 -9.96
C LYS A 71 9.70 8.72 -9.95
N SER A 72 8.99 8.20 -8.96
CA SER A 72 8.38 6.88 -9.06
C SER A 72 7.27 6.90 -10.10
N ASP A 73 7.05 5.79 -10.79
CA ASP A 73 5.89 5.65 -11.66
C ASP A 73 4.58 5.80 -10.84
N PRO A 74 3.63 6.66 -11.27
CA PRO A 74 2.41 6.94 -10.51
C PRO A 74 1.58 5.71 -10.13
N TYR A 75 1.44 4.75 -11.06
CA TYR A 75 0.64 3.55 -10.83
C TYR A 75 1.32 2.68 -9.77
N PHE A 76 2.62 2.43 -9.91
CA PHE A 76 3.37 1.64 -8.94
C PHE A 76 3.50 2.34 -7.57
N ALA A 77 3.58 3.67 -7.54
CA ALA A 77 3.67 4.44 -6.31
C ALA A 77 2.39 4.37 -5.47
N ASP A 78 1.24 4.47 -6.12
CA ASP A 78 -0.07 4.27 -5.48
C ASP A 78 -0.21 2.83 -4.95
N GLN A 79 0.18 1.82 -5.74
CA GLN A 79 0.15 0.42 -5.31
C GLN A 79 1.08 0.15 -4.12
N PHE A 80 2.28 0.74 -4.13
CA PHE A 80 3.22 0.66 -3.03
C PHE A 80 2.58 1.20 -1.74
N CYS A 81 2.06 2.42 -1.78
CA CYS A 81 1.45 3.05 -0.60
C CYS A 81 0.25 2.26 -0.08
N LYS A 82 -0.59 1.72 -0.97
CA LYS A 82 -1.73 0.87 -0.58
C LYS A 82 -1.27 -0.40 0.11
N THR A 83 -0.34 -1.13 -0.51
CA THR A 83 0.18 -2.40 0.04
C THR A 83 0.83 -2.20 1.40
N VAL A 84 1.63 -1.14 1.55
CA VAL A 84 2.29 -0.82 2.83
C VAL A 84 1.27 -0.40 3.89
N ASN A 85 0.29 0.44 3.57
CA ASN A 85 -0.75 0.82 4.51
C ASN A 85 -1.59 -0.37 4.98
N THR A 86 -1.94 -1.28 4.07
CA THR A 86 -2.67 -2.52 4.40
C THR A 86 -1.85 -3.33 5.41
N PHE A 87 -0.57 -3.55 5.13
CA PHE A 87 0.32 -4.24 6.06
C PHE A 87 0.44 -3.53 7.43
N LEU A 88 0.68 -2.22 7.45
CA LEU A 88 0.87 -1.45 8.69
C LEU A 88 -0.38 -1.43 9.59
N LYS A 89 -1.57 -1.47 8.98
CA LYS A 89 -2.84 -1.54 9.72
C LYS A 89 -3.13 -2.93 10.28
N GLY A 90 -2.31 -3.93 9.96
CA GLY A 90 -2.57 -5.33 10.28
C GLY A 90 -3.76 -5.90 9.51
N GLU A 91 -4.14 -5.27 8.39
CA GLU A 91 -5.06 -5.89 7.44
C GLU A 91 -4.22 -6.89 6.64
N GLU A 92 -4.46 -8.18 6.82
CA GLU A 92 -3.80 -9.21 6.03
C GLU A 92 -3.86 -8.84 4.55
N ILE A 93 -2.73 -8.96 3.86
CA ILE A 93 -2.69 -8.92 2.40
C ILE A 93 -3.58 -10.07 1.96
N ILE A 94 -4.81 -9.74 1.60
CA ILE A 94 -5.70 -10.64 0.90
C ILE A 94 -5.05 -10.86 -0.47
N GLU A 95 -4.17 -11.86 -0.56
CA GLU A 95 -4.28 -12.79 -1.69
C GLU A 95 -5.76 -13.17 -1.73
N VAL A 96 -6.43 -12.98 -2.87
CA VAL A 96 -7.86 -13.30 -3.00
C VAL A 96 -8.03 -14.81 -2.85
N SER A 97 -8.03 -15.26 -1.59
CA SER A 97 -8.41 -16.57 -1.15
C SER A 97 -9.92 -16.61 -1.13
N LYS A 98 -10.51 -17.80 -1.23
CA LYS A 98 -11.98 -17.97 -1.20
C LYS A 98 -12.60 -17.31 0.03
N ASP A 99 -11.88 -17.27 1.15
CA ASP A 99 -12.32 -16.65 2.39
C ASP A 99 -12.49 -15.12 2.27
N SER A 100 -11.62 -14.46 1.50
CA SER A 100 -11.74 -13.02 1.24
C SER A 100 -12.90 -12.62 0.33
N ILE A 101 -13.31 -13.51 -0.57
CA ILE A 101 -14.46 -13.26 -1.45
C ILE A 101 -15.74 -13.24 -0.62
N PHE A 102 -15.83 -14.08 0.41
CA PHE A 102 -16.95 -14.06 1.35
C PHE A 102 -17.00 -12.77 2.17
N GLU A 103 -15.87 -12.24 2.62
CA GLU A 103 -15.82 -10.93 3.30
C GLU A 103 -16.22 -9.76 2.39
N LEU A 104 -15.78 -9.77 1.14
CA LEU A 104 -16.18 -8.78 0.13
C LEU A 104 -17.69 -8.85 -0.16
N LEU A 105 -18.26 -10.06 -0.20
CA LEU A 105 -19.71 -10.27 -0.35
C LEU A 105 -20.48 -9.75 0.87
N GLU A 106 -19.96 -9.90 2.09
CA GLU A 106 -20.56 -9.35 3.31
C GLU A 106 -20.58 -7.81 3.29
N ARG A 107 -19.45 -7.18 2.93
CA ARG A 107 -19.36 -5.71 2.79
C ARG A 107 -20.29 -5.19 1.70
N LEU A 108 -20.39 -5.89 0.56
CA LEU A 108 -21.32 -5.55 -0.51
C LEU A 108 -22.78 -5.59 -0.04
N GLY A 109 -23.12 -6.58 0.81
CA GLY A 109 -24.43 -6.66 1.47
C GLY A 109 -24.75 -5.44 2.32
N LYS A 110 -23.80 -5.00 3.16
CA LYS A 110 -23.96 -3.81 4.02
C LYS A 110 -24.21 -2.53 3.21
N LEU A 111 -23.53 -2.36 2.08
CA LEU A 111 -23.72 -1.20 1.20
C LEU A 111 -25.10 -1.16 0.54
N LYS A 112 -25.67 -2.33 0.24
CA LYS A 112 -27.06 -2.44 -0.24
C LYS A 112 -28.05 -2.10 0.87
N GLU A 113 -27.85 -2.66 2.06
CA GLU A 113 -28.73 -2.42 3.22
C GLU A 113 -28.72 -0.94 3.66
N SER A 114 -27.57 -0.26 3.52
CA SER A 114 -27.46 1.18 3.78
C SER A 114 -28.03 2.05 2.65
N GLY A 115 -28.58 1.46 1.58
CA GLY A 115 -29.18 2.18 0.47
C GLY A 115 -28.18 2.94 -0.42
N ILE A 116 -26.89 2.62 -0.31
CA ILE A 116 -25.82 3.24 -1.13
C ILE A 116 -25.83 2.66 -2.54
N LEU A 117 -26.17 1.37 -2.68
CA LEU A 117 -26.28 0.69 -3.95
C LEU A 117 -27.74 0.42 -4.30
N THR A 118 -28.07 0.61 -5.59
CA THR A 118 -29.32 0.12 -6.15
C THR A 118 -29.30 -1.41 -6.28
N ASN A 119 -30.48 -2.01 -6.46
CA ASN A 119 -30.59 -3.46 -6.65
C ASN A 119 -29.83 -3.96 -7.89
N GLU A 120 -29.80 -3.15 -8.95
CA GLU A 120 -29.11 -3.49 -10.20
C GLU A 120 -27.59 -3.49 -9.99
N GLU A 121 -27.04 -2.42 -9.41
CA GLU A 121 -25.60 -2.31 -9.11
C GLU A 121 -25.12 -3.40 -8.16
N PHE A 122 -25.92 -3.71 -7.13
CA PHE A 122 -25.62 -4.80 -6.22
C PHE A 122 -25.54 -6.15 -6.93
N THR A 123 -26.47 -6.42 -7.84
CA THR A 123 -26.55 -7.71 -8.54
C THR A 123 -25.37 -7.89 -9.49
N GLU A 124 -25.00 -6.84 -10.22
CA GLU A 124 -23.86 -6.87 -11.15
C GLU A 124 -22.54 -7.11 -10.40
N GLN A 125 -22.32 -6.40 -9.29
CA GLN A 125 -21.09 -6.53 -8.49
C GLN A 125 -21.02 -7.88 -7.77
N LYS A 126 -22.16 -8.39 -7.27
CA LYS A 126 -22.24 -9.71 -6.63
C LYS A 126 -21.85 -10.82 -7.61
N GLN A 127 -22.34 -10.76 -8.85
CA GLN A 127 -22.01 -11.76 -9.86
C GLN A 127 -20.49 -11.78 -10.17
N LYS A 128 -19.88 -10.60 -10.35
CA LYS A 128 -18.43 -10.48 -10.59
C LYS A 128 -17.58 -11.04 -9.44
N LEU A 129 -18.05 -10.96 -8.21
CA LEU A 129 -17.36 -11.53 -7.05
C LEU A 129 -17.52 -13.06 -6.99
N LEU A 130 -18.71 -13.58 -7.32
CA LEU A 130 -18.96 -15.02 -7.36
C LEU A 130 -18.21 -15.73 -8.49
N ASP A 131 -18.01 -15.06 -9.63
CA ASP A 131 -17.25 -15.62 -10.76
C ASP A 131 -15.74 -15.79 -10.47
N LYS A 132 -15.25 -15.16 -9.39
CA LYS A 132 -13.86 -15.27 -8.92
C LYS A 132 -13.64 -16.41 -7.92
N LEU A 133 -14.69 -17.13 -7.53
CA LEU A 133 -14.68 -18.24 -6.57
C LEU A 133 -14.28 -19.58 -7.20
#